data_AF-A0A2N9JLV6-F1
#
_entry.id   AF-A0A2N9JLV6-F1
#
_cell.length_a   1.000
_cell.length_b   1.000
_cell.length_c   1.000
_cell.angle_alpha   90.00
_cell.angle_beta   90.00
_cell.angle_gamma   90.00
#
_symmetry.space_group_name_H-M   'P 1'
#
loop_
_entity.id
_entity.type
_entity.pdbx_description
1 polymer ?
#
loop_
_entity_poly.entity_id
_entity_poly.type
_entity_poly.pdbx_seq_one_letter_code
_entity_poly.pdbx_strand_id
1 'polypeptide(L)'
;MSRKTWTTIALVAAMMLIFGVSFVVGGIRTNPDERFAGTDSVATSTIQESNPDYEPWFQPFFQPESGEVESGLFALQAAIGGTVLGFAIGALWGRRRGELKAVNGPTPDDATPSPEPAS
;
A
#
# COMPACT_ATOMS: atom_id res chain seq x y z
N MET A 1 -23.25 -11.46 10.95
CA MET A 1 -22.26 -10.90 10.00
C MET A 1 -22.76 -11.16 8.59
N SER A 2 -22.71 -10.15 7.69
CA SER A 2 -23.13 -10.36 6.30
C SER A 2 -22.14 -11.28 5.56
N ARG A 3 -22.61 -12.05 4.57
CA ARG A 3 -21.75 -12.93 3.74
C ARG A 3 -20.57 -12.15 3.13
N LYS A 4 -20.79 -10.88 2.76
CA LYS A 4 -19.77 -9.97 2.22
C LYS A 4 -18.67 -9.65 3.23
N THR A 5 -19.04 -9.41 4.49
CA THR A 5 -18.08 -9.18 5.58
C THR A 5 -17.17 -10.40 5.77
N TRP A 6 -17.71 -11.61 5.66
CA TRP A 6 -16.95 -12.85 5.77
C TRP A 6 -16.00 -13.05 4.59
N THR A 7 -16.44 -12.75 3.36
CA THR A 7 -15.58 -12.78 2.18
C THR A 7 -14.43 -11.79 2.29
N THR A 8 -14.69 -10.56 2.76
CA THR A 8 -13.63 -9.56 2.97
C THR A 8 -12.61 -10.02 4.02
N ILE A 9 -13.07 -10.56 5.16
CA ILE A 9 -12.18 -11.10 6.19
C ILE A 9 -11.34 -12.26 5.63
N ALA A 10 -11.96 -13.17 4.88
CA ALA A 10 -11.25 -14.29 4.26
C ALA A 10 -10.20 -13.82 3.24
N LEU A 11 -10.50 -12.81 2.42
CA LEU A 11 -9.55 -12.24 1.47
C LEU A 11 -8.37 -11.54 2.17
N VAL A 12 -8.63 -10.77 3.22
CA VAL A 12 -7.58 -10.12 4.02
C VAL A 12 -6.71 -11.17 4.72
N ALA A 13 -7.32 -12.21 5.28
CA ALA A 13 -6.60 -13.32 5.92
C ALA A 13 -5.74 -14.10 4.91
N ALA A 14 -6.28 -14.40 3.72
CA ALA A 14 -5.53 -15.04 2.65
C ALA A 14 -4.34 -14.18 2.19
N MET A 15 -4.55 -12.87 2.04
CA MET A 15 -3.47 -11.94 1.71
C MET A 15 -2.39 -11.92 2.79
N MET A 16 -2.75 -11.80 4.06
CA MET A 16 -1.80 -11.88 5.18
C MET A 16 -1.05 -13.21 5.22
N LEU A 17 -1.74 -14.32 4.94
CA LEU A 17 -1.13 -15.65 4.89
C LEU A 17 -0.09 -15.74 3.76
N ILE A 18 -0.41 -15.24 2.57
CA ILE A 18 0.52 -15.23 1.43
C ILE A 18 1.77 -14.40 1.78
N PHE A 19 1.59 -13.17 2.29
CA PHE A 19 2.73 -12.33 2.68
C PHE A 19 3.55 -12.95 3.82
N GLY A 20 2.88 -13.52 4.83
CA GLY A 20 3.55 -14.17 5.96
C GLY A 20 4.38 -15.38 5.52
N VAL A 21 3.82 -16.23 4.66
CA VAL A 21 4.55 -17.38 4.09
C VAL A 21 5.76 -16.90 3.28
N SER A 22 5.60 -15.89 2.42
CA SER A 22 6.73 -15.32 1.68
C SER A 22 7.83 -14.78 2.60
N PHE A 23 7.47 -14.14 3.72
CA PHE A 23 8.44 -13.57 4.66
C PHE A 23 9.20 -14.64 5.46
N VAL A 24 8.53 -15.74 5.80
CA VAL A 24 9.13 -16.90 6.48
C VAL A 24 10.04 -17.66 5.53
N VAL A 25 9.56 -17.97 4.31
CA VAL A 25 10.34 -18.70 3.31
C VAL A 25 11.56 -17.89 2.86
N GLY A 26 11.37 -16.61 2.51
CA GLY A 26 12.48 -15.71 2.17
C GLY A 26 13.39 -15.42 3.36
N GLY A 27 12.92 -15.67 4.58
CA GLY A 27 13.70 -15.47 5.79
C GLY A 27 14.57 -16.60 6.23
N ILE A 28 14.16 -17.83 5.94
CA ILE A 28 14.92 -19.03 6.25
C ILE A 28 16.02 -19.25 5.19
N ARG A 29 15.82 -18.74 3.96
CA ARG A 29 16.71 -19.00 2.82
C ARG A 29 17.76 -17.93 2.51
N THR A 30 17.73 -16.79 3.19
CA THR A 30 18.54 -15.63 2.81
C THR A 30 19.21 -15.00 4.03
N ASN A 31 20.49 -14.66 3.92
CA ASN A 31 21.20 -13.91 4.96
C ASN A 31 20.53 -12.54 5.18
N PRO A 32 20.54 -11.97 6.40
CA PRO A 32 19.86 -10.71 6.70
C PRO A 32 20.30 -9.54 5.79
N ASP A 33 21.57 -9.55 5.36
CA ASP A 33 22.15 -8.51 4.51
C ASP A 33 21.75 -8.65 3.02
N GLU A 34 21.34 -9.85 2.60
CA GLU A 34 20.92 -10.16 1.23
C GLU A 34 19.38 -10.24 1.08
N ARG A 35 18.66 -10.19 2.20
CA ARG A 35 17.20 -10.38 2.28
C ARG A 35 16.38 -9.31 1.57
N PHE A 36 17.00 -8.15 1.33
CA PHE A 36 16.43 -7.02 0.60
C PHE A 36 17.30 -6.57 -0.58
N ALA A 37 18.23 -7.42 -1.03
CA ALA A 37 18.98 -7.14 -2.24
C ALA A 37 18.00 -7.03 -3.43
N GLY A 38 18.17 -5.99 -4.24
CA GLY A 38 17.34 -5.77 -5.41
C GLY A 38 17.36 -7.00 -6.33
N THR A 39 16.22 -7.30 -6.96
CA THR A 39 16.10 -8.45 -7.87
C THR A 39 17.12 -8.41 -9.01
N ASP A 40 17.59 -7.22 -9.36
CA ASP A 40 18.60 -6.99 -10.39
C ASP A 40 20.02 -7.43 -9.96
N SER A 41 20.38 -7.25 -8.69
CA SER A 41 21.70 -7.65 -8.19
C SER A 41 21.86 -9.17 -8.15
N VAL A 42 20.79 -9.89 -7.77
CA VAL A 42 20.74 -11.36 -7.72
C VAL A 42 20.76 -11.96 -9.12
N ALA A 43 20.10 -11.33 -10.09
CA ALA A 43 20.11 -11.76 -11.48
C ALA A 43 21.51 -11.59 -12.09
N THR A 44 22.16 -10.47 -11.84
CA THR A 44 23.49 -10.16 -12.38
C THR A 44 24.55 -11.13 -11.85
N SER A 45 24.59 -11.42 -10.54
CA SER A 45 25.55 -12.35 -9.96
C SER A 45 25.41 -13.78 -10.53
N THR A 46 24.17 -14.25 -10.70
CA THR A 46 23.89 -15.58 -11.25
C THR A 46 24.31 -15.70 -12.72
N ILE A 47 24.15 -14.63 -13.50
CA ILE A 47 24.54 -14.61 -14.92
C ILE A 47 26.07 -14.60 -15.05
N GLN A 48 26.76 -13.84 -14.21
CA GLN A 48 28.23 -13.75 -14.21
C GLN A 48 28.91 -15.07 -13.77
N GLU A 49 28.29 -15.84 -12.88
CA GLU A 49 28.77 -17.18 -12.51
C GLU A 49 28.55 -18.23 -13.61
N SER A 50 27.46 -18.13 -14.36
CA SER A 50 27.07 -19.14 -15.35
C SER A 50 27.66 -18.91 -16.74
N ASN A 51 27.99 -17.67 -17.10
CA ASN A 51 28.66 -17.32 -18.35
C ASN A 51 29.70 -16.21 -18.11
N PRO A 52 30.99 -16.55 -17.91
CA PRO A 52 32.04 -15.57 -17.67
C PRO A 52 32.30 -14.63 -18.86
N ASP A 53 31.87 -15.00 -20.07
CA ASP A 53 31.97 -14.16 -21.28
C ASP A 53 30.68 -13.34 -21.56
N TYR A 54 29.73 -13.29 -20.63
CA TYR A 54 28.48 -12.55 -20.82
C TYR A 54 28.71 -11.03 -20.78
N GLU A 55 28.50 -10.37 -21.91
CA GLU A 55 28.58 -8.92 -22.02
C GLU A 55 27.18 -8.31 -21.81
N PRO A 56 26.97 -7.46 -20.78
CA PRO A 56 25.68 -6.85 -20.52
C PRO A 56 25.22 -5.98 -21.70
N TRP A 57 24.08 -6.32 -22.30
CA TRP A 57 23.48 -5.57 -23.41
C TRP A 57 22.90 -4.19 -22.99
N PHE A 58 22.87 -3.92 -21.69
CA PHE A 58 22.49 -2.65 -21.10
C PHE A 58 23.30 -2.44 -19.81
N GLN A 59 23.98 -1.30 -19.71
CA GLN A 59 24.63 -0.85 -18.48
C GLN A 59 23.89 0.39 -17.97
N PRO A 60 23.47 0.43 -16.68
CA PRO A 60 22.86 1.62 -16.13
C PRO A 60 23.82 2.82 -16.24
N PHE A 61 23.36 3.91 -16.86
CA PHE A 61 24.13 5.17 -16.92
C PHE A 61 24.42 5.76 -15.54
N PHE A 62 23.70 5.30 -14.51
CA PHE A 62 23.91 5.63 -13.11
C PHE A 62 23.72 4.36 -12.29
N GLN A 63 24.79 3.94 -11.60
CA GLN A 63 24.78 2.79 -10.72
C GLN A 63 25.24 3.29 -9.35
N PRO A 64 24.33 3.40 -8.36
CA PRO A 64 24.74 3.83 -7.02
C PRO A 64 25.65 2.76 -6.42
N GLU A 65 26.86 3.13 -6.01
CA GLU A 65 27.83 2.21 -5.37
C GLU A 65 27.32 1.64 -4.03
N SER A 66 26.23 2.16 -3.47
CA SER A 66 25.61 1.68 -2.22
C SER A 66 24.12 1.36 -2.43
N GLY A 67 23.73 0.13 -2.06
CA GLY A 67 22.34 -0.35 -2.06
C GLY A 67 21.40 0.42 -1.12
N GLU A 68 21.96 1.27 -0.25
CA GLU A 68 21.17 2.16 0.62
C GLU A 68 20.44 3.24 -0.18
N VAL A 69 21.05 3.74 -1.26
CA VAL A 69 20.45 4.78 -2.10
C VAL A 69 19.29 4.20 -2.92
N GLU A 70 19.45 2.97 -3.44
CA GLU A 70 18.39 2.22 -4.12
C GLU A 70 17.20 1.99 -3.17
N SER A 71 17.47 1.47 -1.98
CA SER A 71 16.45 1.25 -0.94
C SER A 71 15.78 2.56 -0.51
N GLY A 72 16.53 3.67 -0.43
CA GLY A 72 16.02 5.00 -0.12
C GLY A 72 15.05 5.53 -1.19
N LEU A 73 15.33 5.29 -2.48
CA LEU A 73 14.43 5.65 -3.57
C LEU A 73 13.11 4.86 -3.52
N PHE A 74 13.17 3.55 -3.23
CA PHE A 74 11.97 2.74 -3.02
C PHE A 74 11.18 3.19 -1.78
N ALA A 75 11.86 3.51 -0.68
CA ALA A 75 11.21 4.04 0.52
C ALA A 75 10.50 5.38 0.26
N LEU A 76 11.11 6.27 -0.53
CA LEU A 76 10.49 7.53 -0.94
C LEU A 76 9.24 7.30 -1.80
N GLN A 77 9.32 6.38 -2.77
CA GLN A 77 8.17 6.00 -3.60
C GLN A 77 7.04 5.43 -2.74
N ALA A 78 7.36 4.57 -1.78
CA ALA A 78 6.39 4.00 -0.84
C ALA A 78 5.75 5.08 0.05
N ALA A 79 6.53 6.05 0.54
CA ALA A 79 6.02 7.15 1.35
C ALA A 79 5.02 8.01 0.57
N ILE A 80 5.35 8.37 -0.68
CA ILE A 80 4.46 9.16 -1.54
C ILE A 80 3.19 8.35 -1.87
N GLY A 81 3.34 7.10 -2.31
CA GLY A 81 2.22 6.23 -2.65
C GLY A 81 1.28 5.99 -1.47
N GLY A 82 1.83 5.74 -0.27
CA GLY A 82 1.07 5.56 0.96
C GLY A 82 0.31 6.84 1.36
N THR A 83 0.94 8.01 1.22
CA THR A 83 0.31 9.29 1.51
C THR A 83 -0.89 9.55 0.60
N VAL A 84 -0.72 9.37 -0.72
CA VAL A 84 -1.80 9.57 -1.70
C VAL A 84 -2.95 8.59 -1.47
N LEU A 85 -2.63 7.31 -1.26
CA LEU A 85 -3.65 6.28 -1.00
C LEU A 85 -4.41 6.55 0.31
N GLY A 86 -3.72 6.94 1.37
CA GLY A 86 -4.32 7.31 2.65
C GLY A 86 -5.29 8.49 2.51
N PHE A 87 -4.89 9.54 1.80
CA PHE A 87 -5.76 10.68 1.50
C PHE A 87 -7.01 10.25 0.71
N ALA A 88 -6.86 9.44 -0.33
CA ALA A 88 -7.97 8.98 -1.16
C ALA A 88 -9.00 8.16 -0.35
N ILE A 89 -8.53 7.23 0.49
CA ILE A 89 -9.39 6.43 1.37
C ILE A 89 -10.09 7.34 2.38
N GLY A 90 -9.36 8.28 2.99
CA GLY A 90 -9.91 9.25 3.93
C GLY A 90 -11.00 10.12 3.31
N ALA A 91 -10.76 10.67 2.12
CA ALA A 91 -11.72 11.47 1.37
C ALA A 91 -12.98 10.67 1.01
N LEU A 92 -12.84 9.43 0.56
CA LEU A 92 -13.98 8.56 0.25
C LEU A 92 -14.82 8.26 1.49
N TRP A 93 -14.18 8.00 2.63
CA TRP A 93 -14.91 7.74 3.87
C TRP A 93 -15.59 9.00 4.42
N GLY A 94 -14.96 10.16 4.29
CA GLY A 94 -15.52 11.46 4.65
C GLY A 94 -16.79 11.78 3.86
N ARG A 95 -16.77 11.56 2.53
CA ARG A 95 -17.95 11.75 1.67
C ARG A 95 -19.13 10.89 2.10
N ARG A 96 -18.90 9.59 2.37
CA ARG A 96 -19.96 8.68 2.86
C ARG A 96 -20.57 9.13 4.18
N ARG A 97 -19.75 9.64 5.11
CA ARG A 97 -20.25 10.18 6.40
C ARG A 97 -21.02 11.49 6.22
N GLY A 98 -20.60 12.35 5.29
CA GLY A 98 -21.32 13.58 4.94
C GLY A 98 -22.70 13.29 4.37
N GLU A 99 -22.80 12.36 3.43
CA GLU A 99 -24.08 11.90 2.85
C GLU A 99 -25.00 11.29 3.91
N LEU A 100 -24.48 10.43 4.79
CA LEU A 100 -25.26 9.87 5.91
C LEU A 100 -25.74 10.94 6.89
N LYS A 101 -24.96 12.00 7.12
CA LYS A 101 -25.36 13.11 8.01
C LYS A 101 -26.40 14.01 7.35
N ALA A 102 -26.33 14.20 6.03
CA ALA A 102 -27.32 14.96 5.26
C ALA A 102 -28.68 14.23 5.20
N VAL A 103 -28.68 12.90 5.10
CA VAL A 103 -29.90 12.07 5.09
C VAL A 103 -30.56 12.00 6.47
N ASN A 104 -29.78 12.03 7.57
CA ASN A 104 -30.29 11.91 8.94
C ASN A 104 -30.38 13.25 9.71
N GLY A 105 -30.13 14.38 9.05
CA GLY A 105 -30.28 15.70 9.66
C GLY A 105 -31.76 16.11 9.77
N PRO A 106 -32.14 16.99 10.71
CA PRO A 106 -33.53 17.46 10.82
C PRO A 106 -33.93 18.12 9.51
N THR A 107 -35.03 17.64 8.91
CA THR A 107 -35.58 18.25 7.70
C THR A 107 -36.10 19.65 8.00
N PRO A 108 -36.06 20.61 7.05
CA PRO A 108 -36.64 21.94 7.25
C PRO A 108 -38.10 21.93 7.74
N ASP A 109 -38.84 20.86 7.42
CA ASP A 109 -40.22 20.64 7.88
C ASP A 109 -40.34 20.25 9.37
N ASP A 110 -39.27 19.79 10.02
CA ASP A 110 -39.22 19.52 11.47
C ASP A 110 -38.95 20.77 12.31
N ALA A 111 -38.61 21.89 11.67
CA ALA A 111 -38.50 23.18 12.33
C ALA A 111 -39.91 23.72 12.63
N THR A 112 -40.51 23.25 13.71
CA THR A 112 -41.78 23.79 14.25
C THR A 112 -41.71 25.32 14.24
N PRO A 113 -42.60 26.04 13.53
CA PRO A 113 -42.57 27.50 13.54
C PRO A 113 -42.80 27.97 14.96
N SER A 114 -41.83 28.76 15.49
CA SER A 114 -41.94 29.41 16.79
C SER A 114 -43.27 30.16 16.86
N PRO A 115 -44.04 30.04 17.96
CA PRO A 115 -45.28 30.79 18.10
C PRO A 115 -44.96 32.29 18.03
N GLU A 116 -45.55 32.94 17.04
CA GLU A 116 -45.50 34.38 16.81
C GLU A 116 -45.98 35.10 18.08
N PRO A 117 -45.26 36.12 18.59
CA PRO A 117 -45.68 36.80 19.80
C PRO A 117 -47.02 37.52 19.53
N ALA A 118 -48.08 37.03 20.18
CA ALA A 118 -49.39 37.66 20.16
C ALA A 118 -49.25 39.13 20.60
N SER A 119 -49.69 40.02 19.70
CA SER A 119 -49.68 41.48 19.87
C SER A 119 -50.63 41.94 20.97
#